data_AF-A0A367ISU3-F1
#
_entry.id   AF-A0A367ISU3-F1
#
_cell.length_a   1.000
_cell.length_b   1.000
_cell.length_c   1.000
_cell.angle_alpha   90.00
_cell.angle_beta   90.00
_cell.angle_gamma   90.00
#
_symmetry.space_group_name_H-M   'P 1'
#
loop_
_entity.id
_entity.type
_entity.pdbx_description
1 polymer ?
#
loop_
_entity_poly.entity_id
_entity_poly.type
_entity_poly.pdbx_seq_one_letter_code
_entity_poly.pdbx_strand_id
1 'polypeptide(L)'
;MVKKSLNSAAIQELERNPSLDYFSFAKAKDKNKPKTNLTYSIILERIIKNGTQKQQKIAKRQKHLFNEREKENSDFASEYKKYWTQKAAQNLKQKLSDHAANTVLSLSEVAWSYIADNAKSVSLIN
;
A
#
# COMPACT_ATOMS: atom_id res chain seq x y z
N MET A 1 -9.37 17.88 -32.22
CA MET A 1 -8.70 17.55 -30.93
C MET A 1 -9.62 16.69 -30.09
N VAL A 2 -9.39 15.36 -30.09
CA VAL A 2 -10.17 14.42 -29.27
C VAL A 2 -9.70 14.54 -27.84
N LYS A 3 -10.51 15.16 -26.97
CA LYS A 3 -10.33 15.05 -25.51
C LYS A 3 -10.53 13.58 -25.17
N LYS A 4 -9.45 12.80 -25.09
CA LYS A 4 -9.45 11.43 -24.56
C LYS A 4 -9.99 11.52 -23.14
N SER A 5 -11.30 11.30 -22.97
CA SER A 5 -11.91 11.24 -21.66
C SER A 5 -11.22 10.09 -20.93
N LEU A 6 -10.48 10.41 -19.87
CA LEU A 6 -10.07 9.43 -18.87
C LEU A 6 -11.33 9.07 -18.06
N ASN A 7 -12.28 8.45 -18.75
CA ASN A 7 -13.30 7.57 -18.21
C ASN A 7 -12.63 6.20 -18.05
N SER A 8 -11.71 6.07 -17.10
CA SER A 8 -11.28 4.73 -16.70
C SER A 8 -12.32 4.22 -15.71
N ALA A 9 -12.86 3.02 -15.94
CA ALA A 9 -13.78 2.31 -15.05
C ALA A 9 -13.37 2.37 -13.55
N ALA A 10 -12.07 2.49 -13.27
CA ALA A 10 -11.52 2.71 -11.93
C ALA A 10 -11.99 4.00 -11.22
N ILE A 11 -12.41 5.05 -11.94
CA ILE A 11 -13.01 6.28 -11.39
C ILE A 11 -14.50 6.04 -11.12
N GLN A 12 -15.22 5.36 -12.01
CA GLN A 12 -16.62 5.01 -11.79
C GLN A 12 -16.79 4.05 -10.60
N GLU A 13 -15.84 3.14 -10.40
CA GLU A 13 -15.81 2.24 -9.24
C GLU A 13 -15.45 2.98 -7.94
N LEU A 14 -14.63 4.03 -8.05
CA LEU A 14 -14.37 4.97 -6.96
C LEU A 14 -15.50 6.01 -6.74
N GLU A 15 -16.40 6.19 -7.69
CA GLU A 15 -17.62 7.01 -7.55
C GLU A 15 -18.79 6.20 -7.01
N ARG A 16 -18.77 4.86 -7.17
CA ARG A 16 -19.85 3.97 -6.73
C ARG A 16 -19.83 3.68 -5.23
N ASN A 17 -18.70 3.38 -4.56
CA ASN A 17 -18.64 3.34 -3.08
C ASN A 17 -17.28 3.12 -2.34
N PRO A 18 -16.19 3.85 -2.57
CA PRO A 18 -15.11 3.95 -1.59
C PRO A 18 -15.48 5.01 -0.58
N SER A 19 -15.40 4.66 0.70
CA SER A 19 -15.48 5.65 1.76
C SER A 19 -14.51 6.80 1.45
N LEU A 20 -15.00 8.03 1.47
CA LEU A 20 -14.17 9.23 1.35
C LEU A 20 -13.28 9.43 2.58
N ASP A 21 -13.43 8.59 3.61
CA ASP A 21 -12.47 8.45 4.70
C ASP A 21 -11.09 8.02 4.19
N TYR A 22 -10.04 8.72 4.65
CA TYR A 22 -8.67 8.48 4.22
C TYR A 22 -8.18 7.06 4.53
N PHE A 23 -8.47 6.53 5.72
CA PHE A 23 -7.93 5.24 6.17
C PHE A 23 -8.54 4.08 5.42
N SER A 24 -9.86 4.13 5.21
CA SER A 24 -10.59 3.19 4.37
C SER A 24 -10.04 3.18 2.94
N PHE A 25 -9.80 4.36 2.37
CA PHE A 25 -9.18 4.51 1.05
C PHE A 25 -7.76 3.94 1.01
N ALA A 26 -6.93 4.28 2.00
CA ALA A 26 -5.54 3.85 2.07
C ALA A 26 -5.40 2.33 2.23
N LYS A 27 -6.34 1.71 2.98
CA LYS A 27 -6.44 0.26 3.13
C LYS A 27 -6.81 -0.41 1.81
N ALA A 28 -7.82 0.11 1.10
CA ALA A 28 -8.30 -0.47 -0.15
C ALA A 28 -7.30 -0.36 -1.32
N LYS A 29 -6.50 0.71 -1.37
CA LYS A 29 -5.53 0.88 -2.46
C LYS A 29 -4.26 0.06 -2.30
N ASP A 30 -3.94 -0.31 -1.07
CA ASP A 30 -2.72 -1.03 -0.67
C ASP A 30 -1.41 -0.52 -1.34
N LYS A 31 -1.27 0.79 -1.49
CA LYS A 31 -0.05 1.43 -2.04
C LYS A 31 0.79 2.06 -0.93
N ASN A 32 2.01 2.48 -1.30
CA ASN A 32 2.89 3.26 -0.43
C ASN A 32 2.31 4.66 -0.12
N LYS A 33 2.83 5.28 0.95
CA LYS A 33 2.36 6.59 1.46
C LYS A 33 2.29 7.69 0.38
N PRO A 34 3.35 7.98 -0.39
CA PRO A 34 3.31 9.05 -1.40
C PRO A 34 2.22 8.83 -2.46
N LYS A 35 2.12 7.61 -3.00
CA LYS A 35 1.17 7.30 -4.07
C LYS A 35 -0.27 7.33 -3.57
N THR A 36 -0.52 6.83 -2.36
CA THR A 36 -1.84 6.90 -1.71
C THR A 36 -2.27 8.34 -1.48
N ASN A 37 -1.39 9.17 -0.91
CA ASN A 37 -1.65 10.59 -0.69
C ASN A 37 -2.01 11.34 -1.98
N LEU A 38 -1.18 11.18 -3.01
CA LEU A 38 -1.40 11.84 -4.30
C LEU A 38 -2.75 11.43 -4.91
N THR A 39 -3.02 10.12 -4.94
CA THR A 39 -4.26 9.58 -5.52
C THR A 39 -5.49 10.09 -4.75
N TYR A 40 -5.42 10.09 -3.41
CA TYR A 40 -6.49 10.59 -2.57
C TYR A 40 -6.80 12.07 -2.82
N SER A 41 -5.77 12.91 -2.88
CA SER A 41 -5.91 14.35 -3.16
C SER A 41 -6.56 14.61 -4.52
N ILE A 42 -6.12 13.90 -5.56
CA ILE A 42 -6.68 14.02 -6.92
C ILE A 42 -8.16 13.65 -6.95
N ILE A 43 -8.55 12.57 -6.26
CA ILE A 43 -9.95 12.12 -6.18
C ILE A 43 -10.80 13.18 -5.48
N LEU A 44 -10.35 13.69 -4.33
CA LEU A 44 -11.08 14.74 -3.60
C LEU A 44 -11.27 15.99 -4.47
N GLU A 45 -10.25 16.43 -5.19
CA GLU A 45 -10.35 17.57 -6.10
C GLU A 45 -11.34 17.35 -7.24
N ARG A 46 -11.33 16.16 -7.82
CA ARG A 46 -12.28 15.79 -8.87
C ARG A 46 -13.72 15.81 -8.36
N ILE A 47 -13.95 15.28 -7.16
CA ILE A 47 -15.28 15.26 -6.53
C ILE A 47 -15.74 16.68 -6.16
N ILE A 48 -14.83 17.52 -5.66
CA ILE A 48 -15.12 18.92 -5.35
C ILE A 48 -15.53 19.68 -6.62
N LYS A 49 -14.92 19.39 -7.77
CA LYS A 49 -15.20 20.07 -9.04
C LYS A 49 -16.47 19.57 -9.73
N ASN A 50 -16.70 18.26 -9.73
CA ASN A 50 -17.68 17.62 -10.62
C ASN A 50 -18.79 16.85 -9.89
N GLY A 51 -18.69 16.67 -8.56
CA GLY A 51 -19.66 15.91 -7.79
C GLY A 51 -20.95 16.69 -7.48
N THR A 52 -21.95 15.99 -6.94
CA THR A 52 -23.16 16.61 -6.37
C THR A 52 -22.82 17.50 -5.17
N GLN A 53 -23.70 18.44 -4.82
CA GLN A 53 -23.48 19.33 -3.66
C GLN A 53 -23.17 18.57 -2.36
N LYS A 54 -23.85 17.42 -2.13
CA LYS A 54 -23.58 16.54 -0.98
C LYS A 54 -22.17 15.95 -1.04
N GLN A 55 -21.77 15.40 -2.18
CA GLN A 55 -20.42 14.84 -2.37
C GLN A 55 -19.34 15.91 -2.24
N GLN A 56 -19.55 17.10 -2.81
CA GLN A 56 -18.63 18.22 -2.68
C GLN A 56 -18.43 18.63 -1.21
N LYS A 57 -19.51 18.71 -0.42
CA LYS A 57 -19.43 19.03 1.02
C LYS A 57 -18.58 18.02 1.77
N ILE A 58 -18.79 16.73 1.53
CA ILE A 58 -18.02 15.65 2.15
C ILE A 58 -16.55 15.73 1.71
N ALA A 59 -16.29 15.87 0.41
CA ALA A 59 -14.94 15.94 -0.12
C ALA A 59 -14.16 17.16 0.37
N LYS A 60 -14.81 18.32 0.53
CA LYS A 60 -14.19 19.51 1.14
C LYS A 60 -13.79 19.26 2.59
N ARG A 61 -14.66 18.61 3.39
CA ARG A 61 -14.36 18.24 4.78
C ARG A 61 -13.16 17.28 4.85
N GLN A 62 -13.16 16.25 4.02
CA GLN A 62 -12.08 15.27 3.96
C GLN A 62 -10.76 15.90 3.47
N LYS A 63 -10.82 16.81 2.49
CA LYS A 63 -9.65 17.58 2.02
C LYS A 63 -9.08 18.45 3.13
N HIS A 64 -9.94 19.08 3.95
CA HIS A 64 -9.50 19.85 5.09
C HIS A 64 -8.75 18.98 6.11
N LEU A 65 -9.36 17.88 6.56
CA LEU A 65 -8.71 16.91 7.47
C LEU A 65 -7.37 16.44 6.90
N PHE A 66 -7.35 16.06 5.62
CA PHE A 66 -6.14 15.60 4.96
C PHE A 66 -5.05 16.66 4.85
N ASN A 67 -5.40 17.94 4.67
CA ASN A 67 -4.43 19.03 4.68
C ASN A 67 -3.84 19.27 6.06
N GLU A 68 -4.56 18.91 7.12
CA GLU A 68 -4.12 19.02 8.51
C GLU A 68 -3.35 17.80 9.01
N ARG A 69 -3.08 16.81 8.16
CA ARG A 69 -2.44 15.52 8.52
C ARG A 69 -1.05 15.62 9.16
N GLU A 70 -0.38 16.76 9.06
CA GLU A 70 0.93 17.01 9.67
C GLU A 70 0.84 17.96 10.89
N LYS A 71 -0.37 18.38 11.29
CA LYS A 71 -0.56 19.25 12.48
C LYS A 71 -0.46 18.42 13.76
N GLU A 72 0.36 18.85 14.71
CA GLU A 72 0.64 18.09 15.94
C GLU A 72 -0.58 17.87 16.84
N ASN A 73 -1.55 18.79 16.84
CA ASN A 73 -2.73 18.76 17.72
C ASN A 73 -4.01 18.31 17.01
N SER A 74 -3.91 17.51 15.94
CA SER A 74 -5.06 16.99 15.21
C SER A 74 -5.21 15.49 15.44
N ASP A 75 -6.39 15.04 15.88
CA ASP A 75 -6.72 13.61 15.99
C ASP A 75 -6.47 12.89 14.67
N PHE A 76 -6.84 13.53 13.55
CA PHE A 76 -6.60 13.00 12.22
C PHE A 76 -5.10 12.84 11.94
N ALA A 77 -4.25 13.81 12.30
CA ALA A 77 -2.81 13.71 12.11
C ALA A 77 -2.18 12.59 12.97
N SER A 78 -2.66 12.44 14.20
CA SER A 78 -2.24 11.36 15.09
C SER A 78 -2.57 9.98 14.49
N GLU A 79 -3.82 9.79 14.05
CA GLU A 79 -4.25 8.56 13.38
C GLU A 79 -3.50 8.33 12.06
N TYR A 80 -3.26 9.39 11.29
CA TYR A 80 -2.50 9.37 10.04
C TYR A 80 -1.07 8.87 10.25
N LYS A 81 -0.37 9.42 11.24
CA LYS A 81 0.98 8.99 11.60
C LYS A 81 0.97 7.54 12.07
N LYS A 82 0.06 7.19 12.98
CA LYS A 82 -0.09 5.82 13.51
C LYS A 82 -0.31 4.80 12.40
N TYR A 83 -1.21 5.07 11.47
CA TYR A 83 -1.50 4.19 10.34
C TYR A 83 -0.24 3.89 9.51
N TRP A 84 0.50 4.93 9.10
CA TRP A 84 1.68 4.73 8.27
C TRP A 84 2.86 4.10 9.02
N THR A 85 3.02 4.40 10.31
CA THR A 85 4.00 3.73 11.16
C THR A 85 3.69 2.24 11.29
N GLN A 86 2.43 1.88 11.55
CA GLN A 86 2.00 0.47 11.63
C GLN A 86 2.21 -0.26 10.31
N LYS A 87 1.83 0.36 9.19
CA LYS A 87 2.03 -0.22 7.86
C LYS A 87 3.51 -0.42 7.53
N ALA A 88 4.38 0.53 7.89
CA ALA A 88 5.82 0.39 7.72
C ALA A 88 6.38 -0.77 8.56
N ALA A 89 5.95 -0.91 9.82
CA ALA A 89 6.36 -2.00 10.70
C ALA A 89 5.89 -3.37 10.17
N GLN A 90 4.66 -3.47 9.66
CA GLN A 90 4.14 -4.69 9.03
C GLN A 90 4.95 -5.07 7.79
N ASN A 91 5.25 -4.10 6.92
CA ASN A 91 6.06 -4.34 5.73
C ASN A 91 7.49 -4.79 6.08
N LEU A 92 8.10 -4.20 7.11
CA LEU A 92 9.42 -4.61 7.57
C LEU A 92 9.39 -6.03 8.14
N LYS A 93 8.40 -6.35 8.98
CA LYS A 93 8.22 -7.69 9.52
C LYS A 93 8.06 -8.74 8.41
N GLN A 94 7.25 -8.45 7.39
CA GLN A 94 7.09 -9.34 6.24
C GLN A 94 8.41 -9.56 5.50
N LYS A 95 9.14 -8.47 5.19
CA LYS A 95 10.44 -8.56 4.51
C LYS A 95 11.46 -9.38 5.28
N LEU A 96 11.51 -9.22 6.61
CA LEU A 96 12.39 -10.02 7.47
C LEU A 96 12.00 -11.49 7.46
N SER A 97 10.70 -11.79 7.51
CA SER A 97 10.19 -13.16 7.40
C SER A 97 10.53 -13.79 6.05
N ASP A 98 10.33 -13.07 4.95
CA ASP A 98 10.64 -13.54 3.60
C ASP A 98 12.15 -13.78 3.44
N HIS A 99 12.98 -12.88 3.97
CA HIS A 99 14.42 -13.03 3.96
C HIS A 99 14.87 -14.27 4.74
N ALA A 100 14.35 -14.47 5.96
CA ALA A 100 14.67 -15.63 6.78
C ALA A 100 14.26 -16.96 6.09
N ALA A 101 13.06 -17.00 5.49
CA ALA A 101 12.59 -18.16 4.74
C ALA A 101 13.50 -18.48 3.55
N ASN A 102 13.90 -17.47 2.78
CA ASN A 102 14.82 -17.64 1.65
C ASN A 102 16.19 -18.12 2.11
N THR A 103 16.74 -17.58 3.20
CA THR A 103 18.02 -18.04 3.75
C THR A 103 17.96 -19.50 4.16
N VAL A 104 16.89 -19.94 4.84
CA VAL A 104 16.71 -21.35 5.24
C VAL A 104 16.66 -22.26 4.02
N LEU A 105 15.93 -21.86 2.96
CA LEU A 105 15.88 -22.62 1.71
C LEU A 105 17.26 -22.73 1.05
N SER A 106 17.97 -21.60 0.89
CA SER A 106 19.30 -21.60 0.28
C SER A 106 20.32 -22.42 1.08
N LEU A 107 20.30 -22.33 2.43
CA LEU A 107 21.17 -23.15 3.27
C LEU A 107 20.85 -24.64 3.14
N SER A 108 19.57 -25.00 3.02
CA SER A 108 19.14 -26.38 2.81
C SER A 108 19.62 -26.91 1.46
N GLU A 109 19.52 -26.13 0.39
CA GLU A 109 20.03 -26.47 -0.95
C GLU A 109 21.55 -26.69 -0.97
N VAL A 110 22.30 -25.82 -0.28
CA VAL A 110 23.76 -25.96 -0.11
C VAL A 110 24.09 -27.23 0.67
N ALA A 111 23.40 -27.49 1.77
CA ALA A 111 23.61 -28.69 2.58
C ALA A 111 23.31 -29.98 1.78
N TRP A 112 22.21 -30.01 1.02
CA TRP A 112 21.86 -31.16 0.18
C TRP A 112 22.86 -31.38 -0.94
N SER A 113 23.31 -30.32 -1.61
CA SER A 113 24.38 -30.42 -2.63
C SER A 113 25.66 -31.01 -2.04
N TYR A 114 26.08 -30.50 -0.88
CA TYR A 114 27.25 -31.03 -0.18
C TYR A 114 27.09 -32.52 0.18
N ILE A 115 25.94 -32.93 0.72
CA ILE A 115 25.67 -34.34 1.06
C ILE A 115 25.71 -35.21 -0.20
N ALA A 116 25.09 -34.77 -1.30
CA ALA A 116 25.03 -35.53 -2.54
C ALA A 116 26.42 -35.71 -3.18
N ASP A 117 27.25 -34.66 -3.16
CA ASP A 117 28.61 -34.73 -3.69
C ASP A 117 29.50 -35.66 -2.86
N ASN A 118 29.39 -35.59 -1.53
CA ASN A 118 30.11 -36.51 -0.66
C ASN A 118 29.64 -37.95 -0.81
N ALA A 119 28.32 -38.20 -0.94
CA ALA A 119 27.79 -39.54 -1.16
C ALA A 119 28.29 -40.16 -2.48
N LYS A 120 28.37 -39.37 -3.57
CA LYS A 120 28.96 -39.80 -4.84
C LYS A 120 30.45 -40.14 -4.70
N SER A 121 31.21 -39.30 -4.00
CA SER A 121 32.64 -39.53 -3.80
C SER A 121 32.94 -40.82 -3.03
N VAL A 122 32.11 -41.18 -2.04
CA VAL A 122 32.24 -42.43 -1.27
C VAL A 122 31.87 -43.66 -2.12
N SER A 123 30.90 -43.53 -3.04
CA SER A 123 30.50 -44.63 -3.93
C SER A 123 31.52 -44.99 -5.02
N LEU A 124 32.51 -44.14 -5.30
CA LEU A 124 33.57 -44.37 -6.28
C LEU A 124 34.85 -45.00 -5.69
N ILE A 125 34.90 -45.15 -4.36
CA ILE A 125 36.06 -45.69 -3.63
C ILE A 125 35.84 -47.18 -3.25
N ASN A 126 34.61 -47.69 -3.38
CA ASN A 126 34.26 -49.11 -3.21
C ASN A 126 34.04 -49.79 -4.56
#